data_AF-A0A3A5MDK7-F1
#
_entry.id   AF-A0A3A5MDK7-F1
#
_cell.length_a   1.000
_cell.length_b   1.000
_cell.length_c   1.000
_cell.angle_alpha   90.00
_cell.angle_beta   90.00
_cell.angle_gamma   90.00
#
_symmetry.space_group_name_H-M   'P 1'
#
loop_
_entity.id
_entity.type
_entity.pdbx_description
1 polymer ?
#
loop_
_entity_poly.entity_id
_entity_poly.type
_entity_poly.pdbx_seq_one_letter_code
_entity_poly.pdbx_strand_id
1 'polypeptide(L)'
;MADLQCPATAILLDAAAAPPPWLTRLNVAGRFEARGSDAIVALVEETADLYRGEAFVVAAPPADLDQALRTRGIGGTTPIVVEIDSNGWRTVSPP
;
A
#
# COMPACT_ATOMS: atom_id res chain seq x y z
N MET A 1 23.73 -8.62 13.06
CA MET A 1 23.46 -7.22 12.71
C MET A 1 22.07 -7.23 12.12
N ALA A 2 21.07 -6.73 12.85
CA ALA A 2 19.70 -6.68 12.33
C ALA A 2 19.69 -5.64 11.21
N ASP A 3 19.51 -6.10 9.98
CA ASP A 3 19.39 -5.25 8.81
C ASP A 3 18.26 -4.24 9.07
N LEU A 4 18.59 -2.96 8.97
CA LEU A 4 17.69 -1.81 9.19
C LEU A 4 16.71 -1.65 8.01
N GLN A 5 16.12 -2.75 7.55
CA GLN A 5 15.02 -2.70 6.60
C GLN A 5 13.74 -2.46 7.39
N CYS A 6 13.50 -1.20 7.76
CA CYS A 6 12.18 -0.78 8.21
C CYS A 6 11.26 -0.79 6.99
N PRO A 7 10.38 -1.79 6.81
CA PRO A 7 9.44 -1.80 5.70
C PRO A 7 8.52 -0.58 5.85
N ALA A 8 8.06 -0.04 4.72
CA ALA A 8 6.96 0.90 4.73
C ALA A 8 5.65 0.14 4.54
N THR A 9 4.59 0.56 5.21
CA THR A 9 3.29 -0.10 5.15
C THR A 9 2.35 0.69 4.25
N ALA A 10 2.07 0.20 3.05
CA ALA A 10 1.06 0.79 2.18
C ALA A 10 -0.30 0.11 2.37
N ILE A 11 -1.34 0.92 2.51
CA ILE A 11 -2.71 0.47 2.63
C ILE A 11 -3.43 0.88 1.36
N LEU A 12 -3.73 -0.10 0.51
CA LEU A 12 -4.41 0.15 -0.76
C LEU A 12 -5.92 0.08 -0.55
N LEU A 13 -6.59 1.16 -0.92
CA LEU A 13 -8.01 1.37 -0.70
C LEU A 13 -8.71 1.72 -1.99
N ASP A 14 -9.91 1.20 -2.17
CA ASP A 14 -10.79 1.70 -3.22
C ASP A 14 -11.15 3.17 -2.90
N ALA A 15 -10.88 4.06 -3.85
CA ALA A 15 -11.16 5.49 -3.74
C ALA A 15 -12.66 5.79 -3.52
N ALA A 16 -13.56 4.91 -3.98
CA ALA A 16 -15.00 5.03 -3.80
C ALA A 16 -15.52 4.33 -2.53
N ALA A 17 -14.71 3.49 -1.88
CA ALA A 17 -15.12 2.74 -0.71
C ALA A 17 -14.89 3.54 0.59
N ALA A 18 -15.76 3.30 1.58
CA ALA A 18 -15.55 3.82 2.91
C ALA A 18 -14.26 3.22 3.52
N PRO A 19 -13.38 4.04 4.13
CA PRO A 19 -12.21 3.51 4.79
C PRO A 19 -12.62 2.58 5.93
N PRO A 20 -11.91 1.45 6.12
CA PRO A 20 -12.26 0.51 7.16
C PRO A 20 -12.03 1.12 8.56
N PRO A 21 -12.83 0.72 9.57
CA PRO A 21 -12.79 1.34 10.90
C PRO A 21 -11.49 1.10 11.66
N TRP A 22 -10.69 0.10 11.30
CA TRP A 22 -9.36 -0.12 11.87
C TRP A 22 -8.32 0.88 11.34
N LEU A 23 -8.54 1.48 10.16
CA LEU A 23 -7.62 2.44 9.57
C LEU A 23 -7.46 3.69 10.44
N THR A 24 -8.54 4.11 11.11
CA THR A 24 -8.52 5.27 12.01
C THR A 24 -7.72 5.02 13.29
N ARG A 25 -7.35 3.75 13.57
CA ARG A 25 -6.50 3.36 14.69
C ARG A 25 -5.02 3.34 14.32
N LEU A 26 -4.69 3.44 13.03
CA LEU A 26 -3.32 3.47 12.53
C LEU A 26 -2.80 4.90 12.42
N ASN A 27 -1.53 5.08 12.74
CA ASN A 27 -0.83 6.34 12.48
C ASN A 27 -0.46 6.40 10.99
N VAL A 28 -1.37 6.91 10.16
CA VAL A 28 -1.17 7.10 8.73
C VAL A 28 -0.44 8.42 8.50
N ALA A 29 0.81 8.34 8.05
CA ALA A 29 1.68 9.49 7.80
C ALA A 29 1.33 10.25 6.50
N GLY A 30 0.67 9.59 5.55
CA GLY A 30 0.24 10.21 4.29
C GLY A 30 -0.90 9.46 3.62
N ARG A 31 -1.75 10.20 2.88
CA ARG A 31 -2.80 9.64 2.03
C ARG A 31 -2.67 10.22 0.64
N PHE A 32 -2.62 9.34 -0.35
CA PHE A 32 -2.38 9.68 -1.75
C PHE A 32 -3.48 9.07 -2.62
N GLU A 33 -3.68 9.67 -3.78
CA GLU A 33 -4.60 9.17 -4.80
C GLU A 33 -3.83 8.93 -6.10
N ALA A 34 -4.10 7.81 -6.76
CA ALA A 34 -3.52 7.48 -8.04
C ALA A 34 -4.54 6.83 -8.97
N ARG A 35 -4.26 6.89 -10.28
CA ARG A 35 -5.05 6.24 -11.33
C ARG A 35 -4.11 5.60 -12.34
N GLY A 36 -4.48 4.42 -12.80
CA GLY A 36 -3.64 3.57 -13.63
C GLY A 36 -2.67 2.72 -12.80
N SER A 37 -2.54 1.45 -13.17
CA SER A 37 -1.75 0.47 -12.43
C SER A 37 -0.26 0.82 -12.33
N ASP A 38 0.36 1.29 -13.42
CA ASP A 38 1.78 1.68 -13.40
C ASP A 38 2.05 2.88 -12.48
N ALA A 39 1.14 3.86 -12.46
CA ALA A 39 1.25 5.03 -11.60
C ALA A 39 1.06 4.67 -10.12
N ILE A 40 0.14 3.75 -9.81
CA ILE A 40 -0.04 3.22 -8.45
C ILE A 40 1.24 2.53 -7.98
N VAL A 41 1.81 1.69 -8.84
CA VAL A 41 3.03 0.95 -8.52
C VAL A 41 4.20 1.89 -8.27
N ALA A 42 4.44 2.84 -9.18
CA ALA A 42 5.49 3.84 -9.04
C ALA A 42 5.30 4.67 -7.76
N LEU A 43 4.08 5.15 -7.51
CA LEU A 43 3.74 5.92 -6.31
C LEU A 43 4.01 5.12 -5.04
N VAL A 44 3.59 3.86 -4.98
CA VAL A 44 3.81 3.01 -3.80
C VAL A 44 5.30 2.80 -3.55
N GLU A 45 6.10 2.56 -4.59
CA GLU A 45 7.56 2.37 -4.45
C GLU A 45 8.27 3.66 -4.02
N GLU A 46 7.96 4.80 -4.64
CA GLU A 46 8.51 6.10 -4.27
C GLU A 46 8.11 6.50 -2.84
N THR A 47 6.85 6.31 -2.49
CA THR A 47 6.33 6.64 -1.16
C THR A 47 6.90 5.69 -0.09
N ALA A 48 7.07 4.41 -0.41
CA ALA A 48 7.68 3.46 0.52
C ALA A 48 9.13 3.84 0.88
N ASP A 49 9.88 4.40 -0.06
CA ASP A 49 11.23 4.88 0.21
C ASP A 49 11.26 6.11 1.14
N LEU A 50 10.26 7.00 1.00
CA LEU A 50 10.11 8.20 1.82
C LEU A 50 9.56 7.90 3.23
N TYR A 51 8.64 6.94 3.36
CA TYR A 51 7.89 6.62 4.58
C TYR A 51 8.37 5.31 5.22
N ARG A 52 9.68 5.06 5.21
CA ARG A 52 10.28 3.85 5.80
C ARG A 52 9.91 3.72 7.29
N GLY A 53 9.28 2.61 7.66
CA GLY A 53 8.80 2.37 9.03
C GLY A 53 7.49 3.06 9.38
N GLU A 54 6.86 3.77 8.44
CA GLU A 54 5.56 4.42 8.61
C GLU A 54 4.49 3.79 7.72
N ALA A 55 3.23 4.09 8.03
CA ALA A 55 2.08 3.65 7.25
C ALA A 55 1.54 4.78 6.38
N PHE A 56 1.19 4.48 5.13
CA PHE A 56 0.53 5.42 4.23
C PHE A 56 -0.59 4.75 3.47
N VAL A 57 -1.50 5.55 2.93
CA VAL A 57 -2.66 5.09 2.17
C VAL A 57 -2.52 5.49 0.72
N VAL A 58 -2.83 4.55 -0.19
CA VAL A 58 -3.04 4.86 -1.60
C VAL A 58 -4.47 4.49 -1.97
N ALA A 59 -5.24 5.50 -2.34
CA ALA A 59 -6.61 5.35 -2.83
C ALA A 59 -6.63 5.37 -4.36
N ALA A 60 -7.24 4.36 -4.97
CA ALA A 60 -7.32 4.25 -6.43
C ALA A 60 -8.57 3.46 -6.85
N PRO A 61 -8.97 3.52 -8.14
CA PRO A 61 -10.04 2.68 -8.65
C PRO A 61 -9.73 1.18 -8.46
N PRO A 62 -10.73 0.34 -8.13
CA PRO A 62 -10.50 -1.07 -7.81
C PRO A 62 -9.88 -1.84 -8.98
N ALA A 63 -10.27 -1.54 -10.22
CA ALA A 63 -9.69 -2.17 -11.40
C ALA A 63 -8.19 -1.89 -11.56
N ASP A 64 -7.76 -0.66 -11.25
CA ASP A 64 -6.35 -0.26 -11.33
C ASP A 64 -5.54 -0.91 -10.22
N LEU A 65 -6.10 -0.99 -9.01
CA LEU A 65 -5.51 -1.69 -7.86
C LEU A 65 -5.35 -3.18 -8.14
N ASP A 66 -6.38 -3.84 -8.65
CA ASP A 66 -6.33 -5.27 -9.00
C ASP A 66 -5.27 -5.54 -10.08
N GLN A 67 -5.10 -4.63 -11.03
CA GLN A 67 -4.07 -4.75 -12.06
C GLN A 67 -2.67 -4.51 -11.48
N ALA A 68 -2.48 -3.48 -10.64
CA ALA A 68 -1.23 -3.19 -9.95
C ALA A 68 -0.78 -4.34 -9.03
N LEU A 69 -1.71 -4.95 -8.30
CA LEU A 69 -1.41 -6.10 -7.44
C LEU A 69 -1.01 -7.32 -8.28
N ARG A 70 -1.71 -7.57 -9.39
CA ARG A 70 -1.40 -8.66 -10.32
C ARG A 70 -0.01 -8.54 -10.93
N THR A 71 0.45 -7.34 -11.29
CA THR A 71 1.83 -7.16 -11.82
C THR A 71 2.90 -7.46 -10.77
N ARG A 72 2.56 -7.35 -9.49
CA ARG A 72 3.42 -7.72 -8.35
C ARG A 72 3.21 -9.16 -7.85
N GLY A 73 2.40 -9.95 -8.56
CA GLY A 73 2.11 -11.34 -8.18
C GLY A 73 1.27 -11.45 -6.90
N ILE A 74 0.62 -10.37 -6.48
CA ILE A 74 -0.22 -10.32 -5.29
C ILE A 74 -1.67 -10.51 -5.69
N GLY A 75 -2.34 -11.45 -5.02
CA GLY A 75 -3.79 -11.62 -5.08
C GLY A 75 -4.44 -11.07 -3.81
N GLY A 76 -5.57 -10.38 -3.97
CA GLY A 76 -6.36 -9.91 -2.85
C GLY A 76 -7.44 -8.93 -3.29
N THR A 77 -8.30 -8.55 -2.36
CA THR A 77 -9.34 -7.53 -2.56
C THR A 77 -9.08 -6.37 -1.64
N THR A 78 -9.33 -5.15 -2.10
CA THR A 78 -9.25 -3.95 -1.26
C THR A 78 -10.29 -3.99 -0.12
N PRO A 79 -9.97 -3.53 1.10
CA PRO A 79 -8.68 -2.98 1.53
C PRO A 79 -7.60 -4.05 1.67
N ILE A 80 -6.41 -3.80 1.12
CA ILE A 80 -5.25 -4.68 1.28
C ILE A 80 -4.09 -3.90 1.92
N VAL A 81 -3.39 -4.56 2.84
CA VAL A 81 -2.20 -4.01 3.48
C VAL A 81 -0.99 -4.73 2.91
N VAL A 82 -0.06 -3.94 2.38
CA VAL A 82 1.19 -4.45 1.84
C VAL A 82 2.35 -3.75 2.54
N GLU A 83 3.35 -4.54 2.93
CA GLU A 83 4.63 -4.01 3.35
C GLU A 83 5.56 -3.99 2.15
N ILE A 84 6.32 -2.92 2.02
CA ILE A 84 7.28 -2.72 0.94
C ILE A 84 8.66 -2.61 1.58
N ASP A 85 9.54 -3.52 1.19
CA ASP A 85 10.95 -3.52 1.54
C ASP A 85 11.82 -3.77 0.30
N SER A 86 13.13 -3.92 0.49
CA SER A 86 14.08 -4.13 -0.62
C SER A 86 13.88 -5.47 -1.35
N ASN A 87 13.09 -6.40 -0.80
CA ASN A 87 12.73 -7.67 -1.42
C ASN A 87 11.41 -7.57 -2.22
N GLY A 88 10.75 -6.41 -2.19
CA GLY A 88 9.52 -6.14 -2.94
C GLY A 88 8.30 -5.99 -2.04
N TRP A 89 7.14 -6.34 -2.60
CA TRP A 89 5.85 -6.16 -1.93
C TRP A 89 5.44 -7.47 -1.26
N ARG A 90 5.00 -7.39 -0.01
CA ARG A 90 4.45 -8.53 0.73
C ARG A 90 3.10 -8.17 1.35
N THR A 91 2.11 -9.03 1.17
CA THR A 91 0.81 -8.84 1.83
C THR A 91 0.89 -9.19 3.29
N VAL A 92 0.28 -8.36 4.13
CA VAL A 92 0.13 -8.64 5.56
C VAL A 92 -1.32 -8.51 5.98
N SER A 93 -1.68 -9.18 7.07
CA SER A 93 -3.01 -9.08 7.64
C SER A 93 -3.26 -7.66 8.17
N PRO A 94 -4.45 -7.08 7.92
CA PRO A 94 -4.83 -5.84 8.58
C PRO A 94 -4.88 -6.04 10.09
N PRO A 95 -4.56 -5.00 10.88
CA PRO A 95 -4.57 -5.03 12.34
C PRO A 95 -5.98 -5.03 12.95
#